data_AF-A0A5A7N2C5-F1
#
_entry.id   AF-A0A5A7N2C5-F1
#
_cell.length_a   1.000
_cell.length_b   1.000
_cell.length_c   1.000
_cell.angle_alpha   90.00
_cell.angle_beta   90.00
_cell.angle_gamma   90.00
#
_symmetry.space_group_name_H-M   'P 1'
#
loop_
_entity.id
_entity.type
_entity.pdbx_description
1 polymer ?
#
loop_
_entity_poly.entity_id
_entity_poly.type
_entity_poly.pdbx_seq_one_letter_code
_entity_poly.pdbx_strand_id
1 'polypeptide(L)'
;MLLTLSGETLNELNRGLKKITERTQKDGRSHDLTLLLGEGDTGLTVHCGQLPNAEALEKLAHHCRLRKYAQGTGSWFGLAVRAGDGLPKFGLNFRFPWKQDNAMDAATKGMAGDQAPRRARIVSKSPKIGRNEPCFCGSGKKFKKCCLQ
;
A
#
# COMPACT_ATOMS: atom_id res chain seq x y z
N MET A 1 -0.18 -14.30 -16.06
CA MET A 1 0.83 -15.03 -15.29
C MET A 1 0.87 -14.51 -13.86
N LEU A 2 0.01 -15.07 -12.99
CA LEU A 2 0.18 -14.97 -11.53
C LEU A 2 0.88 -16.23 -10.99
N LEU A 3 1.10 -17.22 -11.86
CA LEU A 3 1.66 -18.55 -11.56
C LEU A 3 3.19 -18.58 -11.62
N THR A 4 3.83 -17.50 -12.06
CA THR A 4 5.29 -17.37 -12.17
C THR A 4 5.87 -16.50 -11.05
N LEU A 5 5.32 -16.62 -9.84
CA LEU A 5 5.90 -16.00 -8.65
C LEU A 5 7.01 -16.90 -8.13
N SER A 6 8.19 -16.34 -7.85
CA SER A 6 9.19 -17.08 -7.09
C SER A 6 8.62 -17.45 -5.72
N GLY A 7 9.06 -18.58 -5.16
CA GLY A 7 8.62 -19.01 -3.83
C GLY A 7 8.87 -17.94 -2.75
N GLU A 8 9.91 -17.13 -2.92
CA GLU A 8 10.23 -16.00 -2.04
C GLU A 8 9.19 -14.88 -2.12
N THR A 9 8.78 -14.48 -3.33
CA THR A 9 7.74 -13.45 -3.53
C THR A 9 6.40 -13.90 -2.96
N LEU A 10 6.07 -15.20 -3.10
CA LEU A 10 4.85 -15.76 -2.52
C LEU A 10 4.89 -15.73 -0.99
N ASN A 11 6.03 -16.07 -0.39
CA ASN A 11 6.21 -16.00 1.06
C ASN A 11 6.14 -14.56 1.58
N GLU A 12 6.72 -13.59 0.85
CA GLU A 12 6.62 -12.17 1.20
C GLU A 12 5.17 -11.67 1.12
N LEU A 13 4.45 -12.06 0.07
CA LEU A 13 3.03 -11.74 -0.09
C LEU A 13 2.20 -12.31 1.05
N ASN A 14 2.33 -13.61 1.36
CA ASN A 14 1.58 -14.26 2.44
C ASN A 14 1.85 -13.60 3.80
N ARG A 15 3.11 -13.33 4.11
CA ARG A 15 3.50 -12.61 5.33
C ARG A 15 2.94 -11.18 5.37
N GLY A 16 2.98 -10.48 4.23
CA GLY A 16 2.44 -9.14 4.08
C GLY A 16 0.92 -9.10 4.29
N LEU A 17 0.19 -10.02 3.65
CA LEU A 17 -1.26 -10.17 3.78
C LEU A 17 -1.68 -10.42 5.22
N LYS A 18 -1.05 -11.39 5.90
CA LYS A 18 -1.31 -11.68 7.31
C LYS A 18 -1.12 -10.42 8.17
N LYS A 19 -0.01 -9.70 7.95
CA LYS A 19 0.33 -8.49 8.71
C LYS A 19 -0.65 -7.34 8.50
N ILE A 20 -1.08 -7.08 7.25
CA ILE A 20 -2.05 -5.99 6.99
C ILE A 20 -3.42 -6.34 7.55
N THR A 21 -3.84 -7.61 7.51
CA THR A 21 -5.12 -8.07 8.08
C THR A 21 -5.11 -7.95 9.60
N GLU A 22 -4.10 -8.49 10.29
CA GLU A 22 -3.97 -8.38 11.76
C GLU A 22 -3.95 -6.92 12.24
N ARG A 23 -3.26 -6.04 11.51
CA ARG A 23 -3.21 -4.61 11.85
C ARG A 23 -4.55 -3.94 11.63
N THR A 24 -5.22 -4.22 10.51
CA THR A 24 -6.57 -3.70 10.22
C THR A 24 -7.57 -4.13 11.30
N GLN A 25 -7.48 -5.38 11.77
CA GLN A 25 -8.32 -5.88 12.87
C GLN A 25 -8.01 -5.18 14.19
N LYS A 26 -6.73 -4.94 14.48
CA LYS A 26 -6.28 -4.34 15.74
C LYS A 26 -6.60 -2.84 15.85
N ASP A 27 -6.41 -2.08 14.78
CA ASP A 27 -6.53 -0.61 14.81
C ASP A 27 -7.76 -0.06 14.06
N GLY A 28 -8.50 -0.91 13.35
CA GLY A 28 -9.66 -0.53 12.55
C GLY A 28 -9.34 0.31 11.32
N ARG A 29 -8.06 0.62 11.05
CA ARG A 29 -7.62 1.48 9.94
C ARG A 29 -7.35 0.64 8.71
N SER A 30 -7.49 1.24 7.53
CA SER A 30 -7.11 0.58 6.28
C SER A 30 -5.60 0.52 6.12
N HIS A 31 -5.09 -0.64 5.71
CA HIS A 31 -3.68 -0.87 5.41
C HIS A 31 -3.52 -1.42 4.01
N ASP A 32 -2.39 -1.15 3.40
CA ASP A 32 -2.06 -1.65 2.08
C ASP A 32 -0.66 -2.28 2.02
N LEU A 33 -0.46 -3.09 0.99
CA LEU A 33 0.79 -3.73 0.62
C LEU A 33 0.99 -3.51 -0.88
N THR A 34 2.20 -3.12 -1.30
CA THR A 34 2.56 -3.05 -2.71
C THR A 34 3.83 -3.85 -2.96
N LEU A 35 3.82 -4.69 -3.99
CA LEU A 35 4.92 -5.57 -4.38
C LEU A 35 5.13 -5.49 -5.90
N LEU A 36 6.39 -5.62 -6.31
CA LEU A 36 6.76 -5.95 -7.68
C LEU A 36 6.92 -7.47 -7.80
N LEU A 37 6.37 -8.03 -8.86
CA LEU A 37 6.29 -9.47 -9.12
C LEU A 37 7.18 -9.82 -10.33
N GLY A 38 7.83 -10.98 -10.27
CA GLY A 38 8.72 -11.45 -11.32
C GLY A 38 9.94 -10.53 -11.51
N GLU A 39 10.32 -10.28 -12.76
CA GLU A 39 11.40 -9.35 -13.12
C GLU A 39 10.99 -7.86 -13.07
N GLY A 40 9.86 -7.54 -12.42
CA GLY A 40 9.41 -6.16 -12.21
C GLY A 40 8.44 -5.61 -13.27
N ASP A 41 8.08 -6.38 -14.29
CA ASP A 41 7.07 -5.96 -15.29
C ASP A 41 5.62 -6.01 -14.78
N THR A 42 5.39 -6.66 -13.65
CA THR A 42 4.07 -6.78 -13.03
C THR A 42 4.09 -6.26 -11.61
N GLY A 43 3.20 -5.34 -11.25
CA GLY A 43 2.99 -4.93 -9.87
C GLY A 43 1.71 -5.51 -9.25
N LEU A 44 1.68 -5.57 -7.92
CA LEU A 44 0.51 -5.96 -7.13
C LEU A 44 0.32 -4.97 -5.98
N THR A 45 -0.87 -4.42 -5.85
CA THR A 45 -1.29 -3.65 -4.67
C THR A 45 -2.46 -4.35 -4.00
N VAL A 46 -2.36 -4.57 -2.70
CA VAL A 46 -3.43 -5.14 -1.89
C VAL A 46 -3.93 -4.10 -0.89
N HIS A 47 -5.24 -3.86 -0.81
CA HIS A 47 -5.86 -3.04 0.25
C HIS A 47 -6.67 -3.93 1.19
N CYS A 48 -6.48 -3.74 2.49
CA CYS A 48 -7.26 -4.36 3.56
C CYS A 48 -7.96 -3.26 4.37
N GLY A 49 -9.27 -3.34 4.53
CA GLY A 49 -10.05 -2.31 5.21
C GLY A 49 -11.55 -2.62 5.29
N GLN A 50 -12.30 -1.70 5.89
CA GLN A 50 -13.74 -1.82 6.13
C GLN A 50 -14.57 -0.88 5.23
N LEU A 51 -13.95 -0.27 4.22
CA LEU A 51 -14.65 0.65 3.32
C LEU A 51 -15.75 -0.06 2.51
N PRO A 52 -16.84 0.65 2.16
CA PRO A 52 -17.82 0.18 1.19
C PRO A 52 -17.16 -0.20 -0.14
N ASN A 53 -17.75 -1.16 -0.85
CA ASN A 53 -17.12 -1.73 -2.05
C ASN A 53 -16.83 -0.69 -3.14
N ALA A 54 -17.73 0.27 -3.38
CA ALA A 54 -17.53 1.33 -4.36
C ALA A 54 -16.32 2.21 -4.03
N GLU A 55 -16.23 2.70 -2.79
CA GLU A 55 -15.09 3.51 -2.33
C GLU A 55 -13.78 2.72 -2.32
N ALA A 56 -13.81 1.46 -1.91
CA ALA A 56 -12.64 0.58 -1.89
C ALA A 56 -12.12 0.34 -3.32
N LEU A 57 -13.04 0.16 -4.28
CA LEU A 57 -12.71 -0.03 -5.69
C LEU A 57 -12.02 1.21 -6.27
N GLU A 58 -12.57 2.40 -6.05
CA GLU A 58 -12.01 3.66 -6.55
C GLU A 58 -10.63 3.94 -5.95
N LYS A 59 -10.47 3.78 -4.63
CA LYS A 59 -9.19 3.98 -3.96
C LYS A 59 -8.14 2.98 -4.42
N LEU A 60 -8.52 1.71 -4.60
CA LEU A 60 -7.61 0.69 -5.13
C LEU A 60 -7.23 0.97 -6.57
N ALA A 61 -8.20 1.30 -7.43
CA ALA A 61 -7.96 1.64 -8.83
C ALA A 61 -7.02 2.84 -8.98
N HIS A 62 -7.25 3.90 -8.20
CA HIS A 62 -6.39 5.08 -8.19
C HIS A 62 -4.96 4.72 -7.73
N HIS A 63 -4.82 3.97 -6.63
CA HIS A 63 -3.51 3.54 -6.15
C HIS A 63 -2.77 2.68 -7.19
N CYS A 64 -3.43 1.69 -7.78
CA CYS A 64 -2.85 0.84 -8.82
C CYS A 64 -2.38 1.64 -10.04
N ARG A 65 -3.18 2.60 -10.53
CA ARG A 65 -2.81 3.44 -11.68
C ARG A 65 -1.55 4.26 -11.40
N LEU A 66 -1.50 4.90 -10.22
CA LEU A 66 -0.35 5.71 -9.83
C LEU A 66 0.91 4.85 -9.66
N ARG A 67 0.81 3.68 -9.02
CA ARG A 67 1.96 2.80 -8.83
C ARG A 67 2.45 2.18 -10.15
N LYS A 68 1.54 1.74 -11.02
CA LYS A 68 1.87 1.28 -12.38
C LYS A 68 2.61 2.36 -13.16
N TYR A 69 2.11 3.59 -13.12
CA TYR A 69 2.75 4.72 -13.80
C TYR A 69 4.14 5.01 -13.21
N ALA A 70 4.23 5.14 -11.88
CA ALA A 70 5.47 5.48 -11.19
C ALA A 70 6.58 4.43 -11.37
N GLN A 71 6.20 3.16 -11.57
CA GLN A 71 7.14 2.05 -11.71
C GLN A 71 7.35 1.62 -13.17
N GLY A 72 6.67 2.23 -14.13
CA GLY A 72 6.87 1.96 -15.55
C GLY A 72 6.53 0.54 -15.99
N THR A 73 5.68 -0.18 -15.25
CA THR A 73 5.43 -1.62 -15.50
C THR A 73 4.41 -1.85 -16.61
N GLY A 74 4.49 -2.99 -17.31
CA GLY A 74 3.51 -3.38 -18.33
C GLY A 74 2.14 -3.72 -17.76
N SER A 75 2.09 -4.31 -16.56
CA SER A 75 0.83 -4.68 -15.91
C SER A 75 0.78 -4.41 -14.41
N TRP A 76 -0.44 -4.28 -13.87
CA TRP A 76 -0.68 -4.08 -12.43
C TRP A 76 -1.96 -4.76 -11.96
N PHE A 77 -1.85 -5.52 -10.87
CA PHE A 77 -2.97 -6.15 -10.20
C PHE A 77 -3.34 -5.38 -8.94
N GLY A 78 -4.64 -5.16 -8.73
CA GLY A 78 -5.21 -4.68 -7.48
C GLY A 78 -5.98 -5.80 -6.80
N LEU A 79 -5.82 -5.98 -5.50
CA LEU A 79 -6.62 -6.92 -4.72
C LEU A 79 -7.21 -6.22 -3.49
N ALA A 80 -8.53 -6.22 -3.34
CA ALA A 80 -9.17 -5.84 -2.09
C ALA A 80 -9.40 -7.10 -1.26
N VAL A 81 -8.99 -7.08 0.00
CA VAL A 81 -9.22 -8.17 0.96
C VAL A 81 -10.06 -7.70 2.13
N ARG A 82 -10.85 -8.61 2.70
CA ARG A 82 -11.73 -8.32 3.83
C ARG A 82 -10.93 -8.30 5.13
N ALA A 83 -11.18 -7.29 5.95
CA ALA A 83 -10.53 -7.14 7.25
C ALA A 83 -10.80 -8.32 8.22
N GLY A 84 -11.97 -8.94 8.15
CA GLY A 84 -12.38 -10.00 9.09
C GLY A 84 -11.59 -11.30 8.97
N ASP A 85 -11.24 -11.72 7.76
CA ASP A 85 -10.63 -13.03 7.49
C ASP A 85 -9.49 -12.98 6.46
N GLY A 86 -9.20 -11.80 5.90
CA GLY A 86 -8.19 -11.64 4.86
C GLY A 86 -8.58 -12.23 3.51
N LEU A 87 -9.82 -12.69 3.33
CA LEU A 87 -10.25 -13.30 2.08
C LEU A 87 -10.43 -12.23 0.97
N PRO A 88 -10.16 -12.60 -0.30
CA PRO A 88 -10.42 -11.73 -1.44
C PRO A 88 -11.87 -11.26 -1.49
N LYS A 89 -12.06 -9.94 -1.65
CA LYS A 89 -13.36 -9.33 -1.97
C LYS A 89 -13.53 -9.18 -3.48
N PHE A 90 -12.54 -8.54 -4.12
CA PHE A 90 -12.51 -8.32 -5.57
C PHE A 90 -11.09 -7.99 -6.03
N GLY A 91 -10.84 -8.17 -7.32
CA GLY A 91 -9.58 -7.85 -7.97
C GLY A 91 -9.77 -6.89 -9.14
N LEU A 92 -8.71 -6.14 -9.44
CA LEU A 92 -8.57 -5.28 -10.60
C LEU A 92 -7.32 -5.68 -11.37
N ASN A 93 -7.34 -5.46 -12.68
CA ASN A 93 -6.20 -5.71 -13.54
C ASN A 93 -6.05 -4.55 -14.53
N PHE A 94 -4.88 -3.95 -14.57
CA PHE A 94 -4.52 -2.87 -15.47
C PHE A 94 -3.43 -3.33 -16.41
N ARG A 95 -3.78 -3.46 -17.70
CA ARG A 95 -2.85 -3.78 -18.79
C ARG A 95 -3.04 -2.76 -19.90
N PHE A 96 -2.13 -1.82 -19.93
CA PHE A 96 -2.04 -0.82 -20.99
C PHE A 96 -0.58 -0.38 -21.12
N PRO A 97 -0.12 -0.06 -22.33
CA PRO A 97 1.24 0.41 -22.55
C PRO A 97 1.47 1.68 -21.73
N TRP A 98 2.65 1.77 -21.12
CA TRP A 98 3.04 2.97 -20.40
C TRP A 98 3.26 4.11 -21.41
N LYS A 99 2.65 5.26 -21.15
CA LYS A 99 2.83 6.48 -21.93
C LYS A 99 2.97 7.63 -20.94
N GLN A 100 3.98 8.46 -21.15
CA GLN A 100 4.20 9.63 -20.32
C GLN A 100 3.02 10.59 -20.38
N ASP A 101 2.61 11.10 -19.22
CA ASP A 101 1.52 12.04 -19.04
C ASP A 101 1.88 13.04 -17.93
N ASN A 102 1.82 14.34 -18.24
CA ASN A 102 2.24 15.40 -17.33
C ASN A 102 1.41 15.45 -16.03
N ALA A 103 0.12 15.10 -16.07
CA ALA A 103 -0.72 15.06 -14.89
C ALA A 103 -0.35 13.85 -14.01
N MET A 104 -0.03 12.72 -14.62
CA MET A 104 0.46 11.53 -13.92
C MET A 104 1.88 11.74 -13.35
N ASP A 105 2.74 12.46 -14.05
CA ASP A 105 4.07 12.88 -13.56
C ASP A 105 3.91 13.73 -12.28
N ALA A 106 3.00 14.69 -12.28
CA ALA A 106 2.70 15.50 -11.11
C ALA A 106 2.10 14.66 -9.97
N ALA A 107 1.15 13.76 -10.27
CA ALA A 107 0.48 12.92 -9.29
C ALA A 107 1.39 11.84 -8.65
N THR A 108 2.45 11.44 -9.36
CA THR A 108 3.42 10.44 -8.89
C THR A 108 4.71 11.06 -8.36
N LYS A 109 4.83 12.40 -8.35
CA LYS A 109 5.96 13.17 -7.82
C LYS A 109 6.11 12.92 -6.31
N GLY A 110 7.00 11.99 -5.94
CA GLY A 110 7.24 11.55 -4.56
C GLY A 110 6.97 10.07 -4.30
N MET A 111 6.41 9.34 -5.27
CA MET A 111 6.27 7.88 -5.22
C MET A 111 7.57 7.15 -5.58
N ALA A 112 8.55 7.85 -6.16
CA ALA A 112 9.85 7.33 -6.58
C ALA A 112 10.81 6.94 -5.41
N GLY A 113 10.34 6.95 -4.17
CA GLY A 113 11.15 6.66 -2.96
C GLY A 113 11.23 5.18 -2.54
N ASP A 114 10.59 4.25 -3.26
CA ASP A 114 10.58 2.80 -2.94
C ASP A 114 11.57 1.98 -3.81
N GLN A 115 12.51 2.63 -4.52
CA GLN A 115 13.44 1.99 -5.47
C GLN A 115 14.60 1.18 -4.83
N ALA A 116 14.39 0.54 -3.69
CA ALA A 116 15.31 -0.47 -3.20
C ALA A 116 14.51 -1.64 -2.61
N PRO A 117 14.99 -2.90 -2.69
CA PRO A 117 14.39 -4.04 -2.00
C PRO A 117 14.59 -3.84 -0.49
N ARG A 118 13.84 -2.92 0.09
CA ARG A 118 13.88 -2.57 1.51
C ARG A 118 12.58 -3.05 2.09
N ARG A 119 12.62 -4.27 2.62
CA ARG A 119 11.80 -4.80 3.72
C ARG A 119 10.46 -4.07 3.85
N ALA A 120 9.40 -4.61 3.23
CA ALA A 120 7.99 -4.24 3.42
C ALA A 120 7.79 -3.06 4.41
N ARG A 121 7.99 -1.83 3.92
CA ARG A 121 7.86 -0.65 4.77
C ARG A 121 6.38 -0.37 4.94
N ILE A 122 5.88 -0.66 6.13
CA ILE A 122 4.55 -0.25 6.55
C ILE A 122 4.50 1.28 6.43
N VAL A 123 3.74 1.78 5.46
CA VAL A 123 3.39 3.20 5.38
C VAL A 123 2.23 3.43 6.33
N SER A 124 2.51 3.77 7.59
CA SER A 124 1.48 4.31 8.48
C SER A 124 1.14 5.73 7.99
N LYS A 125 -0.10 5.96 7.56
CA LYS A 125 -0.67 7.32 7.42
C LYS A 125 -0.91 7.98 8.79
N SER A 126 0.08 7.97 9.66
CA SER A 126 0.10 8.84 10.83
C SER A 126 0.69 10.20 10.40
N PRO A 127 0.04 11.33 10.74
CA PRO A 127 0.66 12.64 10.53
C PRO A 127 2.03 12.63 11.21
N LYS A 128 3.06 13.08 10.48
CA LYS A 128 4.42 13.20 11.02
C LYS A 128 4.44 14.33 12.05
N ILE A 129 4.02 14.02 13.27
CA ILE A 129 4.07 14.95 14.39
C ILE A 129 5.53 15.28 14.68
N GLY A 130 5.87 16.57 14.72
CA GLY A 130 7.21 17.03 15.05
C GLY A 130 7.57 16.64 16.48
N ARG A 131 8.83 16.23 16.73
CA ARG A 131 9.31 15.84 18.07
C ARG A 131 9.03 16.90 19.16
N ASN A 132 8.98 18.17 18.77
CA ASN A 132 8.73 19.29 19.69
C ASN A 132 7.26 19.74 19.75
N GLU A 133 6.36 19.18 18.94
CA GLU A 133 4.94 19.54 18.89
C GLU A 133 4.17 19.04 20.13
N PRO A 134 3.03 19.66 20.48
CA PRO A 134 2.15 19.18 21.55
C PRO A 134 1.70 17.74 21.29
N CYS A 135 1.82 16.87 22.29
CA CYS A 135 1.46 15.47 22.16
C CYS A 135 -0.06 15.31 21.99
N PHE A 136 -0.49 14.48 21.03
CA PHE A 136 -1.90 14.24 20.72
C PHE A 136 -2.66 13.47 21.81
N CYS A 137 -1.99 12.98 22.86
CA CYS A 137 -2.64 12.31 24.00
C CYS A 137 -3.31 13.29 24.98
N GLY A 138 -3.30 14.60 24.70
CA GLY A 138 -3.94 15.61 25.55
C GLY A 138 -3.14 15.98 26.80
N SER A 139 -1.90 15.49 26.94
CA SER A 139 -1.07 15.75 28.13
C SER A 139 -0.48 17.16 28.22
N GLY A 140 -0.60 17.96 27.16
CA GLY A 140 0.04 19.28 27.04
C GLY A 140 1.58 19.25 26.92
N LYS A 141 2.21 18.08 27.00
CA LYS A 141 3.68 17.92 26.90
C LYS A 141 4.12 17.80 25.44
N LYS A 142 5.37 18.17 25.15
CA LYS A 142 5.99 17.93 23.82
C LYS A 142 6.04 16.43 23.52
N PHE A 143 5.79 16.04 22.27
CA PHE A 143 5.74 14.65 21.83
C PHE A 143 6.97 13.84 22.25
N LYS A 144 8.19 14.41 22.14
CA LYS A 144 9.45 13.78 22.57
C LYS A 144 9.55 13.46 24.07
N LYS A 145 8.74 14.10 24.91
CA LYS A 145 8.74 13.94 26.38
C LYS A 145 7.47 13.23 26.89
N CYS A 146 6.70 12.62 25.99
CA CYS A 146 5.44 11.96 26.33
C CYS A 146 5.35 10.61 25.63
N CYS A 147 4.66 10.51 24.50
CA CYS A 147 4.43 9.24 23.80
C CYS A 147 5.61 8.76 22.94
N LEU A 148 6.77 9.45 22.99
CA LEU A 148 8.01 9.05 22.29
C LEU A 148 9.13 8.67 23.29
N GLN A 149 8.83 8.47 24.57
CA GLN A 149 9.79 7.89 25.50
C GLN A 149 10.01 6.41 25.21
#